data_AF-A0A953BT25-F1
#
_entry.id   AF-A0A953BT25-F1
#
_cell.length_a   1.000
_cell.length_b   1.000
_cell.length_c   1.000
_cell.angle_alpha   90.00
_cell.angle_beta   90.00
_cell.angle_gamma   90.00
#
_symmetry.space_group_name_H-M   'P 1'
#
loop_
_entity.id
_entity.type
_entity.pdbx_description
1 polymer ?
#
loop_
_entity_poly.entity_id
_entity_poly.type
_entity_poly.pdbx_seq_one_letter_code
_entity_poly.pdbx_strand_id
1 'polypeptide(L)'
;MAGLERFDNLAWDRFFDFVAPDVAQMSMSELDAELQRAGVDMTKAVASVRLALDARAAREKLARAREMRATITKKLCDYALGPMEDARQILHQMISTCAPQAQRGVLFRKLEQAATDDDVRSLLEDIQRLEQLDPGGGDVQP
;
A
#
# COMPACT_ATOMS: atom_id res chain seq x y z
N MET A 1 -6.54 20.29 -36.42
CA MET A 1 -7.87 20.71 -35.91
C MET A 1 -7.67 21.62 -34.69
N ALA A 2 -7.16 22.85 -34.87
CA ALA A 2 -6.65 23.69 -33.77
C ALA A 2 -7.51 24.95 -33.50
N GLY A 3 -8.84 24.82 -33.49
CA GLY A 3 -9.75 25.96 -33.30
C GLY A 3 -11.02 25.70 -32.50
N LEU A 4 -11.25 24.45 -32.08
CA LEU A 4 -12.43 24.03 -31.32
C LEU A 4 -12.21 24.14 -29.81
N GLU A 5 -10.96 24.15 -29.35
CA GLU A 5 -10.59 24.24 -27.92
C GLU A 5 -10.77 25.64 -27.30
N ARG A 6 -11.04 26.68 -28.12
CA ARG A 6 -11.21 28.07 -27.61
C ARG A 6 -12.59 28.37 -27.05
N PHE A 7 -13.56 27.49 -27.28
CA PHE A 7 -14.95 27.71 -26.88
C PHE A 7 -15.23 26.87 -25.65
N ASP A 8 -15.83 27.50 -24.64
CA ASP A 8 -16.23 26.80 -23.42
C ASP A 8 -17.45 25.90 -23.67
N ASN A 9 -17.69 24.96 -22.75
CA ASN A 9 -18.83 24.04 -22.86
C ASN A 9 -20.16 24.81 -22.94
N LEU A 10 -20.25 25.98 -22.30
CA LEU A 10 -21.44 26.82 -22.32
C LEU A 10 -21.76 27.39 -23.72
N ALA A 11 -20.75 27.78 -24.48
CA ALA A 11 -20.91 28.23 -25.86
C ALA A 11 -21.35 27.08 -26.78
N TRP A 12 -20.85 25.86 -26.54
CA TRP A 12 -21.28 24.67 -27.26
C TRP A 12 -22.73 24.30 -26.94
N ASP A 13 -23.11 24.30 -25.67
CA ASP A 13 -24.47 23.99 -25.23
C ASP A 13 -25.47 24.95 -25.89
N ARG A 14 -25.21 26.26 -25.84
CA ARG A 14 -26.06 27.27 -26.50
C ARG A 14 -26.13 27.12 -28.02
N PHE A 15 -25.03 26.71 -28.64
CA PHE A 15 -25.00 26.45 -30.09
C PHE A 15 -25.87 25.24 -30.45
N PHE A 16 -25.78 24.14 -29.69
CA PHE A 16 -26.60 22.96 -29.92
C PHE A 16 -28.07 23.22 -29.61
N ASP A 17 -28.39 23.96 -28.56
CA ASP A 17 -29.75 24.42 -28.25
C ASP A 17 -30.34 25.27 -29.38
N PHE A 18 -29.52 26.06 -30.09
CA PHE A 18 -29.97 26.87 -31.21
C PHE A 18 -30.16 26.07 -32.50
N VAL A 19 -29.22 25.16 -32.82
CA VAL A 19 -29.22 24.40 -34.07
C VAL A 19 -30.18 23.22 -34.03
N ALA A 20 -30.39 22.64 -32.85
CA ALA A 20 -31.21 21.46 -32.65
C ALA A 20 -32.04 21.59 -31.35
N PRO A 21 -32.94 22.60 -31.25
CA PRO A 21 -33.72 22.88 -30.04
C PRO A 21 -34.59 21.70 -29.61
N ASP A 22 -34.97 20.86 -30.57
CA ASP A 22 -35.85 19.71 -30.35
C ASP A 22 -35.11 18.53 -29.73
N VAL A 23 -33.79 18.41 -29.94
CA VAL A 23 -32.96 17.29 -29.43
C VAL A 23 -32.88 17.29 -27.91
N ALA A 24 -32.85 18.47 -27.29
CA ALA A 24 -32.86 18.61 -25.83
C ALA A 24 -34.16 18.10 -25.19
N GLN A 25 -35.24 18.00 -25.96
CA GLN A 25 -36.55 17.51 -25.51
C GLN A 25 -36.81 16.04 -25.87
N MET A 26 -35.94 15.43 -26.69
CA MET A 26 -36.09 14.04 -27.09
C MET A 26 -35.84 13.10 -25.91
N SER A 27 -36.69 12.10 -25.79
CA SER A 27 -36.44 10.99 -24.88
C SER A 27 -35.22 10.18 -25.34
N MET A 28 -34.56 9.50 -24.40
CA MET A 28 -33.38 8.69 -24.73
C MET A 28 -33.68 7.60 -25.77
N SER A 29 -34.91 7.06 -25.79
CA SER A 29 -35.35 6.11 -26.81
C SER A 29 -35.51 6.70 -28.21
N GLU A 30 -35.90 7.97 -28.31
CA GLU A 30 -36.03 8.66 -29.60
C GLU A 30 -34.65 9.02 -30.16
N LEU A 31 -33.74 9.45 -29.29
CA LEU A 31 -32.32 9.63 -29.60
C LEU A 31 -31.67 8.34 -30.10
N ASP A 32 -31.89 7.20 -29.42
CA ASP A 32 -31.38 5.90 -29.87
C ASP A 32 -31.94 5.49 -31.24
N ALA A 33 -33.24 5.71 -31.47
CA ALA A 33 -33.87 5.41 -32.76
C ALA A 33 -33.33 6.30 -33.90
N GLU A 34 -33.00 7.55 -33.60
CA GLU A 34 -32.45 8.49 -34.58
C GLU A 34 -30.98 8.21 -34.87
N LEU A 35 -30.19 7.85 -33.86
CA LEU A 35 -28.82 7.38 -34.01
C LEU A 35 -28.75 6.07 -34.81
N GLN A 36 -29.67 5.14 -34.56
CA GLN A 36 -29.81 3.93 -35.39
C GLN A 36 -30.20 4.27 -36.84
N ARG A 37 -31.12 5.20 -37.07
CA ARG A 37 -31.47 5.69 -38.42
C ARG A 37 -30.27 6.31 -39.13
N ALA A 38 -29.40 7.02 -38.39
CA ALA A 38 -28.15 7.58 -38.90
C ALA A 38 -27.02 6.54 -39.05
N GLY A 39 -27.25 5.27 -38.70
CA GLY A 39 -26.25 4.21 -38.76
C GLY A 39 -25.17 4.30 -37.68
N VAL A 40 -25.40 5.10 -36.62
CA VAL A 40 -24.48 5.28 -35.50
C VAL A 40 -24.76 4.22 -34.44
N ASP A 41 -23.81 3.32 -34.26
CA ASP A 41 -23.88 2.25 -33.26
C ASP A 41 -23.21 2.68 -31.94
N MET A 42 -24.02 3.21 -31.01
CA MET A 42 -23.54 3.60 -29.68
C MET A 42 -23.05 2.42 -28.83
N THR A 43 -23.49 1.19 -29.12
CA THR A 43 -23.10 0.03 -28.31
C THR A 43 -21.59 -0.22 -28.38
N LYS A 44 -20.99 -0.03 -29.56
CA LYS A 44 -19.54 -0.14 -29.77
C LYS A 44 -18.77 0.97 -29.08
N ALA A 45 -19.26 2.20 -29.15
CA ALA A 45 -18.63 3.35 -28.49
C ALA A 45 -18.63 3.15 -26.97
N VAL A 46 -19.78 2.78 -26.40
CA VAL A 46 -19.92 2.50 -24.96
C VAL A 46 -19.06 1.31 -24.54
N ALA A 47 -19.02 0.23 -25.32
CA ALA A 47 -18.18 -0.93 -25.05
C ALA A 47 -16.68 -0.55 -25.06
N SER A 48 -16.25 0.28 -26.01
CA SER A 48 -14.87 0.77 -26.08
C SER A 48 -14.50 1.62 -24.87
N VAL A 49 -15.40 2.50 -24.43
CA VAL A 49 -15.18 3.33 -23.23
C VAL A 49 -15.11 2.44 -21.98
N ARG A 50 -16.03 1.49 -21.81
CA ARG A 50 -16.01 0.53 -20.69
C ARG A 50 -14.71 -0.26 -20.65
N LEU A 51 -14.28 -0.81 -21.79
CA LEU A 51 -13.02 -1.56 -21.88
C LEU A 51 -11.80 -0.70 -21.52
N ALA A 52 -11.80 0.57 -21.93
CA ALA A 52 -10.73 1.51 -21.56
C ALA A 52 -10.73 1.82 -20.05
N LEU A 53 -11.90 2.00 -19.44
CA LEU A 53 -12.04 2.22 -18.00
C LEU A 53 -11.57 0.99 -17.19
N ASP A 54 -11.99 -0.21 -17.59
CA ASP A 54 -11.61 -1.46 -16.94
C ASP A 54 -10.09 -1.69 -17.04
N ALA A 55 -9.50 -1.44 -18.21
CA ALA A 55 -8.07 -1.53 -18.41
C ALA A 55 -7.29 -0.54 -17.53
N ARG A 56 -7.80 0.68 -17.35
CA ARG A 56 -7.20 1.67 -16.43
C ARG A 56 -7.28 1.20 -14.99
N ALA A 57 -8.45 0.75 -14.52
CA ALA A 57 -8.62 0.23 -13.17
C ALA A 57 -7.71 -0.97 -12.88
N ALA A 58 -7.57 -1.89 -13.85
CA ALA A 58 -6.67 -3.03 -13.76
C ALA A 58 -5.19 -2.61 -13.64
N ARG A 59 -4.76 -1.59 -14.40
CA ARG A 59 -3.40 -1.02 -14.30
C ARG A 59 -3.13 -0.38 -12.95
N GLU A 60 -4.08 0.40 -12.43
CA GLU A 60 -3.97 1.01 -11.10
C GLU A 60 -3.89 -0.06 -10.00
N LYS A 61 -4.69 -1.12 -10.08
CA LYS A 61 -4.63 -2.25 -9.14
C LYS A 61 -3.28 -2.97 -9.22
N LEU A 62 -2.75 -3.18 -10.42
CA LEU A 62 -1.43 -3.80 -10.62
C LEU A 62 -0.31 -2.92 -10.05
N ALA A 63 -0.37 -1.60 -10.24
CA ALA A 63 0.60 -0.66 -9.69
C ALA A 63 0.62 -0.72 -8.15
N ARG A 64 -0.55 -0.64 -7.51
CA ARG A 64 -0.67 -0.78 -6.05
C ARG A 64 -0.13 -2.12 -5.55
N ALA A 65 -0.46 -3.21 -6.24
CA ALA A 65 0.06 -4.53 -5.88
C ALA A 65 1.60 -4.61 -5.98
N ARG A 66 2.21 -3.95 -6.97
CA ARG A 66 3.67 -3.87 -7.11
C ARG A 66 4.31 -3.07 -5.98
N GLU A 67 3.74 -1.92 -5.62
CA GLU A 67 4.21 -1.10 -4.50
C GLU A 67 4.11 -1.85 -3.17
N MET A 68 2.98 -2.52 -2.93
CA MET A 68 2.79 -3.37 -1.75
C MET A 68 3.81 -4.51 -1.72
N ARG A 69 4.02 -5.21 -2.84
CA ARG A 69 5.01 -6.29 -2.94
C ARG A 69 6.41 -5.77 -2.64
N ALA A 70 6.81 -4.62 -3.20
CA ALA A 70 8.12 -4.03 -2.92
C ALA A 70 8.29 -3.72 -1.44
N THR A 71 7.26 -3.17 -0.80
CA THR A 71 7.26 -2.85 0.64
C THR A 71 7.35 -4.12 1.50
N ILE A 72 6.55 -5.14 1.20
CA ILE A 72 6.57 -6.42 1.92
C ILE A 72 7.90 -7.13 1.71
N THR A 73 8.42 -7.14 0.49
CA THR A 73 9.71 -7.77 0.17
C THR A 73 10.84 -7.07 0.91
N LYS A 74 10.84 -5.73 0.97
CA LYS A 74 11.80 -4.97 1.77
C LYS A 74 11.71 -5.35 3.25
N LYS A 75 10.51 -5.35 3.83
CA LYS A 75 10.30 -5.78 5.23
C LYS A 75 10.81 -7.20 5.46
N LEU A 76 10.48 -8.14 4.58
CA LEU A 76 10.94 -9.52 4.69
C LEU A 76 12.46 -9.63 4.57
N CYS A 77 13.10 -8.88 3.67
CA CYS A 77 14.56 -8.81 3.59
C CYS A 77 15.15 -8.18 4.85
N ASP A 78 14.57 -7.11 5.39
CA ASP A 78 15.02 -6.50 6.63
C ASP A 78 14.91 -7.51 7.80
N TYR A 79 13.81 -8.25 7.90
CA TYR A 79 13.61 -9.31 8.91
C TYR A 79 14.46 -10.57 8.70
N ALA A 80 14.78 -10.93 7.45
CA ALA A 80 15.49 -12.17 7.10
C ALA A 80 17.00 -12.00 6.91
N LEU A 81 17.48 -10.79 6.62
CA LEU A 81 18.88 -10.48 6.34
C LEU A 81 19.55 -9.55 7.38
N GLY A 82 18.79 -8.92 8.30
CA GLY A 82 19.35 -8.23 9.46
C GLY A 82 18.56 -8.59 10.71
N PRO A 83 19.02 -9.56 11.53
CA PRO A 83 19.90 -9.19 12.64
C PRO A 83 20.72 -10.39 13.21
N MET A 84 21.20 -11.35 12.41
CA MET A 84 21.87 -12.53 13.01
C MET A 84 23.13 -12.15 13.79
N GLU A 85 23.90 -11.18 13.30
CA GLU A 85 25.09 -10.66 13.99
C GLU A 85 24.74 -9.59 15.04
N ASP A 86 23.69 -8.80 14.80
CA ASP A 86 23.25 -7.72 15.70
C ASP A 86 22.55 -8.23 16.97
N ALA A 87 21.74 -9.31 16.91
CA ALA A 87 20.96 -9.76 18.06
C ALA A 87 21.85 -10.23 19.22
N ARG A 88 22.93 -10.97 18.91
CA ARG A 88 23.91 -11.41 19.89
C ARG A 88 24.69 -10.21 20.45
N GLN A 89 25.07 -9.24 19.60
CA GLN A 89 25.76 -8.02 20.02
C GLN A 89 24.89 -7.14 20.94
N ILE A 90 23.60 -6.98 20.62
CA ILE A 90 22.62 -6.26 21.44
C ILE A 90 22.48 -6.93 22.80
N LEU A 91 22.32 -8.26 22.84
CA LEU A 91 22.23 -9.00 24.11
C LEU A 91 23.53 -8.91 24.91
N HIS A 92 24.70 -8.92 24.25
CA HIS A 92 25.98 -8.69 24.93
C HIS A 92 26.02 -7.30 25.59
N GLN A 93 25.52 -6.28 24.90
CA GLN A 93 25.47 -4.92 25.41
C GLN A 93 24.49 -4.82 26.59
N MET A 94 23.30 -5.42 26.49
CA MET A 94 22.30 -5.43 27.57
C MET A 94 22.80 -6.15 28.83
N ILE A 95 23.48 -7.28 28.69
CA ILE A 95 24.10 -7.97 29.84
C ILE A 95 25.17 -7.08 30.46
N SER A 96 25.93 -6.34 29.65
CA SER A 96 26.98 -5.43 30.14
C SER A 96 26.42 -4.20 30.86
N THR A 97 25.27 -3.68 30.44
CA THR A 97 24.68 -2.45 30.99
C THR A 97 23.72 -2.72 32.14
N CYS A 98 22.86 -3.73 32.02
CA CYS A 98 21.70 -3.91 32.88
C CYS A 98 21.89 -5.02 33.93
N ALA A 99 22.73 -6.03 33.66
CA ALA A 99 22.87 -7.14 34.60
C ALA A 99 23.84 -6.79 35.76
N PRO A 100 23.54 -7.23 37.00
CA PRO A 100 24.47 -7.15 38.12
C PRO A 100 25.80 -7.84 37.81
N GLN A 101 26.92 -7.24 38.23
CA GLN A 101 28.27 -7.69 37.86
C GLN A 101 28.53 -9.17 38.20
N ALA A 102 28.00 -9.65 39.33
CA ALA A 102 28.12 -11.05 39.75
C ALA A 102 27.41 -12.05 38.80
N GLN A 103 26.42 -11.59 38.03
CA GLN A 103 25.59 -12.45 37.16
C GLN A 103 26.04 -12.42 35.69
N ARG A 104 26.79 -11.39 35.27
CA ARG A 104 27.21 -11.18 33.87
C ARG A 104 27.91 -12.39 33.26
N GLY A 105 28.86 -12.99 33.99
CA GLY A 105 29.62 -14.14 33.49
C GLY A 105 28.74 -15.38 33.21
N VAL A 106 27.72 -15.61 34.04
CA VAL A 106 26.76 -16.71 33.83
C VAL A 106 25.86 -16.41 32.63
N LEU A 107 25.40 -15.16 32.49
CA LEU A 107 24.54 -14.74 31.38
C LEU A 107 25.26 -14.78 30.04
N PHE A 108 26.52 -14.33 29.97
CA PHE A 108 27.33 -14.47 28.75
C PHE A 108 27.56 -15.92 28.38
N ARG A 109 27.90 -16.77 29.35
CA ARG A 109 28.09 -18.20 29.09
C ARG A 109 26.80 -18.86 28.60
N LYS A 110 25.64 -18.47 29.13
CA LYS A 110 24.34 -18.95 28.65
C LYS A 110 24.01 -18.45 27.24
N LEU A 111 24.38 -17.22 26.92
CA LEU A 111 24.23 -16.66 25.57
C LEU A 111 25.14 -17.39 24.57
N GLU A 112 26.38 -17.73 24.94
CA GLU A 112 27.29 -18.56 24.13
C GLU A 112 26.81 -20.01 23.99
N GLN A 113 26.08 -20.53 24.98
CA GLN A 113 25.49 -21.86 24.95
C GLN A 113 24.14 -21.93 24.22
N ALA A 114 23.54 -20.80 23.85
CA ALA A 114 22.36 -20.78 23.00
C ALA A 114 22.70 -21.46 21.67
N ALA A 115 21.96 -22.53 21.36
CA ALA A 115 22.38 -23.52 20.37
C ALA A 115 22.28 -23.01 18.93
N THR A 116 21.41 -22.02 18.66
CA THR A 116 21.22 -21.43 17.34
C THR A 116 20.96 -19.92 17.44
N ASP A 117 21.26 -19.19 16.35
CA ASP A 117 20.96 -17.77 16.25
C ASP A 117 19.45 -17.48 16.25
N ASP A 118 18.63 -18.47 15.87
CA ASP A 118 17.17 -18.41 15.99
C ASP A 118 16.70 -18.36 17.45
N ASP A 119 17.35 -19.11 18.34
CA ASP A 119 17.06 -19.08 19.77
C ASP A 119 17.41 -17.71 20.37
N VAL A 120 18.54 -17.14 19.95
CA VAL A 120 19.01 -15.81 20.40
C VAL A 120 18.03 -14.72 19.96
N ARG A 121 17.49 -14.82 18.74
CA ARG A 121 16.48 -13.89 18.22
C ARG A 121 15.15 -14.02 18.96
N SER A 122 14.65 -15.24 19.17
CA SER A 122 13.40 -15.46 19.92
C SER A 122 13.50 -14.84 21.32
N LEU A 123 14.67 -14.98 21.97
CA LEU A 123 14.91 -14.42 23.29
C LEU A 123 14.91 -12.89 23.29
N LEU A 124 15.47 -12.25 22.26
CA LEU A 124 15.43 -10.79 22.10
C LEU A 124 13.99 -10.29 21.85
N GLU A 125 13.22 -10.99 21.01
CA GLU A 125 11.81 -10.67 20.75
C GLU A 125 10.96 -10.77 22.01
N ASP A 126 11.18 -11.79 22.84
CA ASP A 126 10.44 -11.96 24.09
C ASP A 126 10.78 -10.87 25.10
N ILE A 127 12.04 -10.42 25.20
CA ILE A 127 12.43 -9.28 26.04
C ILE A 127 11.72 -7.99 25.58
N GLN A 128 11.67 -7.72 24.28
CA GLN A 128 10.97 -6.55 23.73
C GLN A 128 9.46 -6.61 23.97
N ARG A 129 8.85 -7.80 23.90
CA ARG A 129 7.43 -7.98 24.24
C ARG A 129 7.18 -7.72 25.72
N LEU A 130 8.07 -8.18 26.60
CA LEU A 130 7.95 -7.94 28.04
C LEU A 130 8.07 -6.44 28.38
N GLU A 131 8.97 -5.71 27.74
CA GLU A 131 9.10 -4.24 27.90
C GLU A 131 7.80 -3.50 27.49
N GLN A 132 7.13 -3.97 26.44
CA GLN A 132 5.86 -3.38 26.00
C GLN A 132 4.68 -3.72 26.94
N LEU A 133 4.78 -4.83 27.66
CA LEU A 133 3.75 -5.29 28.62
C LEU A 133 3.94 -4.68 30.00
N ASP A 134 5.15 -4.24 30.35
CA ASP A 134 5.47 -3.55 31.59
C ASP A 134 6.12 -2.18 31.34
N PRO A 135 5.34 -1.16 30.90
CA PRO A 135 5.85 0.20 30.75
C PRO A 135 6.12 0.90 32.09
N GLY A 136 6.02 0.20 33.25
CA GLY A 136 6.17 0.79 34.57
C GLY A 136 6.38 -0.20 35.73
N GLY A 137 7.55 -0.85 35.81
CA GLY A 137 7.97 -1.62 36.99
C GLY A 137 9.37 -2.24 36.85
N GLY A 138 10.37 -1.98 37.69
CA GLY A 138 10.34 -1.27 38.96
C GLY A 138 11.72 -0.80 39.42
N ASP A 139 11.67 0.26 40.20
CA ASP A 139 12.73 0.67 41.12
C ASP A 139 13.11 -0.51 42.01
N VAL A 140 14.26 -1.13 41.73
CA VAL A 140 15.00 -1.89 42.73
C VAL A 140 15.86 -0.88 43.47
N GLN A 141 15.28 -0.24 44.49
CA GLN A 141 16.06 0.39 45.56
C GLN A 141 16.73 -0.70 46.43
N PRO A 142 17.92 -0.41 47.00
CA PRO A 142 18.92 -1.39 47.43
C PRO A 142 18.49 -2.30 48.61
#